data_AF-A0A2D6D5T1-F1
#
_entry.id   AF-A0A2D6D5T1-F1
#
_cell.length_a   1.000
_cell.length_b   1.000
_cell.length_c   1.000
_cell.angle_alpha   90.00
_cell.angle_beta   90.00
_cell.angle_gamma   90.00
#
_symmetry.space_group_name_H-M   'P 1'
#
loop_
_entity.id
_entity.type
_entity.pdbx_description
1 polymer ?
#
loop_
_entity_poly.entity_id
_entity_poly.type
_entity_poly.pdbx_seq_one_letter_code
_entity_poly.pdbx_strand_id
1 'polypeptide(L)'
;MGTATEVDWVNLGYQELADELRKDVPRFNAARNAGLRKKDRRWIPSMRGADLRDADLRDADLRNVSLVSADLRGANLEGANLAFANVQGTRINPDQAIAMVKALAFTVEEE
;
A
#
# COMPACT_ATOMS: atom_id res chain seq x y z
N MET A 1 -24.20 2.43 -21.19
CA MET A 1 -23.16 3.41 -20.86
C MET A 1 -22.38 2.84 -19.69
N GLY A 2 -21.15 2.36 -19.97
CA GLY A 2 -20.41 1.46 -19.07
C GLY A 2 -19.97 2.16 -17.79
N THR A 3 -20.46 1.67 -16.66
CA THR A 3 -19.95 2.00 -15.33
C THR A 3 -18.48 1.58 -15.26
N ALA A 4 -17.63 2.46 -14.73
CA ALA A 4 -16.21 2.18 -14.51
C ALA A 4 -16.01 0.76 -13.98
N THR A 5 -15.24 -0.03 -14.71
CA THR A 5 -14.91 -1.43 -14.41
C THR A 5 -14.61 -1.59 -12.92
N GLU A 6 -15.46 -2.35 -12.25
CA GLU A 6 -15.30 -2.79 -10.87
C GLU A 6 -14.01 -3.63 -10.80
N VAL A 7 -12.89 -2.98 -10.46
CA VAL A 7 -11.60 -3.65 -10.31
C VAL A 7 -11.79 -4.71 -9.23
N ASP A 8 -11.53 -5.97 -9.57
CA ASP A 8 -11.65 -7.08 -8.63
C ASP A 8 -10.39 -7.19 -7.77
N TRP A 9 -10.26 -6.24 -6.84
CA TRP A 9 -9.10 -6.06 -5.95
C TRP A 9 -8.68 -7.34 -5.21
N VAL A 10 -9.60 -8.29 -4.99
CA VAL A 10 -9.29 -9.53 -4.26
C VAL A 10 -8.62 -10.59 -5.13
N ASN A 11 -8.78 -10.50 -6.46
CA ASN A 11 -8.22 -11.47 -7.41
C ASN A 11 -7.06 -10.91 -8.24
N LEU A 12 -6.65 -9.66 -8.01
CA LEU A 12 -5.47 -9.08 -8.64
C LEU A 12 -4.19 -9.83 -8.25
N GLY A 13 -3.31 -10.05 -9.23
CA GLY A 13 -1.94 -10.44 -8.95
C GLY A 13 -1.19 -9.36 -8.16
N TYR A 14 -0.08 -9.73 -7.53
CA TYR A 14 0.69 -8.82 -6.67
C TYR A 14 1.21 -7.57 -7.41
N GLN A 15 1.58 -7.73 -8.68
CA GLN A 15 2.07 -6.63 -9.51
C GLN A 15 0.92 -5.76 -10.05
N GLU A 16 -0.22 -6.36 -10.38
CA GLU A 16 -1.41 -5.62 -10.82
C GLU A 16 -1.98 -4.78 -9.69
N LEU A 17 -2.00 -5.32 -8.46
CA LEU A 17 -2.40 -4.58 -7.28
C LEU A 17 -1.48 -3.37 -7.04
N ALA A 18 -0.17 -3.55 -7.20
CA ALA A 18 0.80 -2.46 -7.08
C ALA A 18 0.60 -1.40 -8.17
N ASP A 19 0.31 -1.83 -9.40
CA ASP A 19 -0.01 -0.92 -10.51
C ASP A 19 -1.28 -0.10 -10.25
N GLU A 20 -2.32 -0.74 -9.71
CA GLU A 20 -3.55 -0.04 -9.31
C GLU A 20 -3.32 0.95 -8.16
N LEU A 21 -2.51 0.58 -7.17
CA LEU A 21 -2.11 1.48 -6.10
C LEU A 21 -1.37 2.71 -6.64
N ARG A 22 -0.48 2.53 -7.63
CA ARG A 22 0.26 3.63 -8.28
C ARG A 22 -0.64 4.57 -9.06
N LYS A 23 -1.77 4.08 -9.58
CA LYS A 23 -2.71 4.90 -10.36
C LYS A 23 -3.56 5.79 -9.45
N ASP A 24 -4.05 5.25 -8.34
CA ASP A 24 -5.03 5.94 -7.50
C ASP A 24 -5.03 5.40 -6.06
N VAL A 25 -4.26 6.07 -5.19
CA VAL A 25 -4.20 5.77 -3.76
C VAL A 25 -5.58 5.94 -3.07
N PRO A 26 -6.34 7.04 -3.28
CA PRO A 26 -7.68 7.17 -2.72
C PRO A 26 -8.60 6.00 -3.08
N ARG A 27 -8.54 5.49 -4.31
CA ARG A 27 -9.35 4.36 -4.74
C ARG A 27 -8.93 3.05 -4.06
N PHE A 28 -7.63 2.80 -3.91
CA PHE A 28 -7.12 1.66 -3.14
C PHE A 28 -7.58 1.74 -1.67
N ASN A 29 -7.44 2.91 -1.05
CA ASN A 29 -7.88 3.17 0.32
C ASN A 29 -9.40 2.98 0.47
N ALA A 30 -10.19 3.46 -0.49
CA ALA A 30 -11.63 3.27 -0.51
C ALA A 30 -12.00 1.79 -0.63
N ALA A 31 -11.34 1.03 -1.50
CA ALA A 31 -11.58 -0.41 -1.65
C ALA A 31 -11.27 -1.16 -0.34
N ARG A 32 -10.15 -0.80 0.30
CA ARG A 32 -9.76 -1.33 1.61
C ARG A 32 -10.77 -0.99 2.70
N ASN A 33 -11.25 0.26 2.77
CA ASN A 33 -12.20 0.73 3.78
C ASN A 33 -13.65 0.28 3.51
N ALA A 34 -14.01 0.05 2.26
CA ALA A 34 -15.31 -0.48 1.85
C ALA A 34 -15.51 -1.93 2.34
N GLY A 35 -14.45 -2.58 2.84
CA GLY A 35 -14.51 -3.92 3.40
C GLY A 35 -14.90 -4.89 2.31
N LEU A 36 -14.00 -5.10 1.34
CA LEU A 36 -14.19 -5.86 0.09
C LEU A 36 -14.90 -7.21 0.21
N ARG A 37 -15.11 -7.77 1.40
CA ARG A 37 -16.32 -8.56 1.74
C ARG A 37 -16.73 -8.25 3.18
N LYS A 38 -17.94 -7.71 3.42
CA LYS A 38 -18.55 -7.57 4.77
C LYS A 38 -18.69 -8.91 5.55
N LYS A 39 -18.24 -10.03 4.98
CA LYS A 39 -18.44 -11.41 5.45
C LYS A 39 -17.13 -12.20 5.59
N ASP A 40 -16.12 -11.94 4.75
CA ASP A 40 -14.79 -12.56 4.86
C ASP A 40 -13.83 -11.58 5.52
N ARG A 41 -13.62 -11.78 6.82
CA ARG A 41 -12.56 -11.07 7.53
C ARG A 41 -11.22 -11.45 6.92
N ARG A 42 -10.45 -10.41 6.56
CA ARG A 42 -9.02 -10.41 6.20
C ARG A 42 -8.71 -10.60 4.71
N TRP A 43 -9.18 -9.66 3.88
CA TRP A 43 -8.40 -9.32 2.68
C TRP A 43 -7.07 -8.70 3.16
N ILE A 44 -5.98 -9.44 3.00
CA ILE A 44 -4.61 -8.97 3.27
C ILE A 44 -3.91 -8.87 1.92
N PRO A 45 -3.68 -7.66 1.40
CA PRO A 45 -3.03 -7.52 0.12
C PRO A 45 -1.56 -7.95 0.24
N SER A 46 -1.07 -8.66 -0.78
CA SER A 46 0.34 -8.98 -0.93
C SER A 46 0.87 -8.28 -2.17
N MET A 47 1.97 -7.55 -2.01
CA MET A 47 2.72 -6.87 -3.07
C MET A 47 4.18 -7.32 -2.99
N ARG A 48 4.39 -8.62 -2.75
CA ARG A 48 5.72 -9.22 -2.64
C ARG A 48 6.48 -9.03 -3.95
N GLY A 49 7.67 -8.43 -3.88
CA GLY A 49 8.52 -8.17 -5.04
C GLY A 49 7.98 -7.09 -5.98
N ALA A 50 6.93 -6.36 -5.59
CA ALA A 50 6.32 -5.36 -6.45
C ALA A 50 7.25 -4.18 -6.71
N ASP A 51 7.18 -3.66 -7.94
CA ASP A 51 7.85 -2.42 -8.33
C ASP A 51 7.00 -1.18 -7.99
N LEU A 52 7.33 -0.55 -6.86
CA LEU A 52 6.72 0.69 -6.37
C LEU A 52 7.71 1.86 -6.45
N ARG A 53 8.73 1.78 -7.34
CA ARG A 53 9.71 2.86 -7.50
C ARG A 53 9.05 4.15 -7.95
N ASP A 54 9.45 5.26 -7.35
CA ASP A 54 8.93 6.60 -7.63
C ASP A 54 7.39 6.71 -7.53
N ALA A 55 6.74 5.78 -6.81
CA ALA A 55 5.29 5.81 -6.62
C ALA A 55 4.89 6.91 -5.63
N ASP A 56 3.82 7.64 -5.93
CA ASP A 56 3.19 8.53 -4.96
C ASP A 56 2.27 7.71 -4.05
N LEU A 57 2.75 7.36 -2.87
CA LEU A 57 2.03 6.56 -1.87
C LEU A 57 1.58 7.42 -0.68
N ARG A 58 1.41 8.73 -0.89
CA ARG A 58 0.94 9.63 0.15
C ARG A 58 -0.41 9.19 0.70
N ASP A 59 -0.52 9.18 2.02
CA ASP A 59 -1.72 8.75 2.75
C ASP A 59 -2.19 7.32 2.41
N ALA A 60 -1.35 6.48 1.80
CA ALA A 60 -1.71 5.12 1.43
C ALA A 60 -1.92 4.25 2.67
N ASP A 61 -3.04 3.55 2.72
CA ASP A 61 -3.39 2.68 3.83
C ASP A 61 -2.87 1.26 3.59
N LEU A 62 -1.58 1.05 3.87
CA LEU A 62 -0.84 -0.20 3.65
C LEU A 62 -0.75 -1.09 4.91
N ARG A 63 -1.60 -0.86 5.92
CA ARG A 63 -1.57 -1.69 7.14
C ARG A 63 -1.76 -3.17 6.84
N ASN A 64 -0.98 -4.03 7.50
CA ASN A 64 -0.95 -5.49 7.32
C ASN A 64 -0.51 -5.98 5.92
N VAL A 65 -0.13 -5.11 4.99
CA VAL A 65 0.27 -5.52 3.64
C VAL A 65 1.62 -6.25 3.69
N SER A 66 1.77 -7.28 2.84
CA SER A 66 3.08 -7.89 2.60
C SER A 66 3.83 -7.15 1.50
N LEU A 67 4.90 -6.44 1.87
CA LEU A 67 5.82 -5.72 0.97
C LEU A 67 7.18 -6.44 0.87
N VAL A 68 7.22 -7.74 1.16
CA VAL A 68 8.46 -8.52 1.16
C VAL A 68 9.19 -8.35 -0.18
N SER A 69 10.46 -7.96 -0.12
CA SER A 69 11.30 -7.72 -1.31
C SER A 69 10.75 -6.69 -2.31
N ALA A 70 9.75 -5.87 -1.94
CA ALA A 70 9.25 -4.81 -2.80
C ALA A 70 10.30 -3.70 -3.00
N ASP A 71 10.25 -3.03 -4.13
CA ASP A 71 11.13 -1.90 -4.43
C ASP A 71 10.39 -0.58 -4.25
N LEU A 72 10.66 0.11 -3.15
CA LEU A 72 10.07 1.41 -2.80
C LEU A 72 11.04 2.57 -3.03
N ARG A 73 12.16 2.37 -3.72
CA ARG A 73 13.15 3.43 -3.96
C ARG A 73 12.50 4.62 -4.67
N GLY A 74 12.62 5.81 -4.08
CA GLY A 74 12.02 7.05 -4.60
C GLY A 74 10.52 7.22 -4.34
N ALA A 75 9.83 6.22 -3.78
CA ALA A 75 8.42 6.36 -3.41
C ALA A 75 8.17 7.43 -2.34
N ASN A 76 7.11 8.22 -2.49
CA ASN A 76 6.67 9.16 -1.47
C ASN A 76 5.80 8.44 -0.43
N LEU A 77 6.28 8.35 0.81
CA LEU A 77 5.60 7.67 1.93
C LEU A 77 5.03 8.66 2.98
N GLU A 78 4.95 9.95 2.66
CA GLU A 78 4.39 10.96 3.57
C GLU A 78 2.94 10.61 3.93
N GLY A 79 2.63 10.52 5.23
CA GLY A 79 1.30 10.13 5.71
C GLY A 79 0.91 8.65 5.49
N ALA A 80 1.74 7.84 4.82
CA ALA A 80 1.43 6.44 4.57
C ALA A 80 1.33 5.65 5.88
N ASN A 81 0.36 4.74 5.96
CA ASN A 81 0.18 3.88 7.12
C ASN A 81 0.66 2.45 6.83
N LEU A 82 1.84 2.12 7.34
CA LEU A 82 2.48 0.82 7.19
C LEU A 82 2.37 -0.02 8.48
N ALA A 83 1.45 0.30 9.39
CA ALA A 83 1.33 -0.43 10.64
C ALA A 83 1.09 -1.94 10.39
N PHE A 84 1.92 -2.77 11.04
CA PHE A 84 1.93 -4.23 10.87
C PHE A 84 2.24 -4.73 9.44
N ALA A 85 2.74 -3.88 8.53
CA ALA A 85 3.19 -4.32 7.22
C ALA A 85 4.45 -5.18 7.33
N ASN A 86 4.55 -6.22 6.50
CA ASN A 86 5.79 -6.98 6.39
C ASN A 86 6.70 -6.33 5.34
N VAL A 87 7.71 -5.60 5.82
CA VAL A 87 8.68 -4.89 4.97
C VAL A 87 10.02 -5.61 4.82
N GLN A 88 10.09 -6.91 5.13
CA GLN A 88 11.34 -7.67 5.05
C GLN A 88 11.97 -7.62 3.64
N GLY A 89 13.22 -7.17 3.56
CA GLY A 89 13.96 -7.11 2.29
C GLY A 89 13.47 -6.04 1.32
N THR A 90 12.57 -5.16 1.74
CA THR A 90 12.14 -4.00 0.96
C THR A 90 13.35 -3.12 0.64
N ARG A 91 13.43 -2.62 -0.59
CA ARG A 91 14.47 -1.69 -1.01
C ARG A 91 13.96 -0.26 -0.85
N ILE A 92 14.71 0.58 -0.14
CA ILE A 92 14.46 2.01 0.03
C ILE A 92 15.77 2.79 -0.17
N ASN A 93 15.66 4.07 -0.48
CA ASN A 93 16.81 4.98 -0.46
C ASN A 93 17.09 5.45 0.98
N PRO A 94 18.34 5.86 1.30
CA PRO A 94 18.69 6.38 2.62
C PRO A 94 17.77 7.50 3.11
N ASP A 95 17.39 8.41 2.21
CA ASP A 95 16.53 9.57 2.51
C ASP A 95 15.09 9.18 2.90
N GLN A 96 14.65 7.97 2.52
CA GLN A 96 13.32 7.46 2.83
C GLN A 96 13.28 6.73 4.18
N ALA A 97 14.42 6.46 4.83
CA ALA A 97 14.46 5.67 6.06
C ALA A 97 13.62 6.27 7.18
N ILE A 98 13.68 7.60 7.36
CA ILE A 98 12.88 8.30 8.38
C ILE A 98 11.38 8.16 8.08
N ALA A 99 10.97 8.41 6.83
CA ALA A 99 9.57 8.29 6.43
C ALA A 99 9.06 6.85 6.61
N MET A 100 9.87 5.85 6.26
CA MET A 100 9.57 4.43 6.48
C MET A 100 9.37 4.12 7.97
N VAL A 101 10.29 4.58 8.82
CA VAL A 101 10.16 4.37 10.27
C VAL A 101 8.91 5.04 10.82
N LYS A 102 8.60 6.28 10.41
CA LYS A 102 7.36 6.97 10.81
C LYS A 102 6.11 6.20 10.37
N ALA A 103 6.07 5.77 9.11
CA ALA A 103 4.94 5.04 8.56
C ALA A 103 4.72 3.66 9.23
N LEU A 104 5.80 2.99 9.65
CA LEU A 104 5.76 1.72 10.40
C LEU A 104 5.35 1.92 11.86
N ALA A 105 5.89 2.95 12.50
CA ALA A 105 5.58 3.28 13.88
C ALA A 105 4.15 3.76 14.04
N PHE A 106 3.54 4.29 12.96
CA PHE A 106 2.30 5.09 12.96
C PHE A 106 2.12 5.76 14.31
N THR A 107 3.13 6.56 14.67
CA THR A 107 3.00 7.46 15.79
C THR A 107 1.97 8.47 15.35
N VAL A 108 0.87 8.55 16.10
CA VAL A 108 0.01 9.73 16.07
C VAL A 108 0.97 10.88 16.35
N GLU A 109 1.32 11.68 15.33
CA GLU A 109 1.94 12.97 15.61
C GLU A 109 0.86 13.72 16.39
N GLU A 110 1.12 13.90 17.68
CA GLU A 110 0.28 14.65 18.61
C GLU A 110 0.05 16.06 18.02
N GLU A 111 -1.22 16.44 17.95
CA GLU A 111 -1.83 17.77 17.73
C GLU A 111 -1.38 18.64 16.54
#